data_AF-A0A9Q0ETJ4-F1
#
_entry.id   AF-A0A9Q0ETJ4-F1
#
_cell.length_a   1.000
_cell.length_b   1.000
_cell.length_c   1.000
_cell.angle_alpha   90.00
_cell.angle_beta   90.00
_cell.angle_gamma   90.00
#
_symmetry.space_group_name_H-M   'P 1'
#
loop_
_entity.id
_entity.type
_entity.pdbx_description
1 polymer ?
#
loop_
_entity_poly.entity_id
_entity_poly.type
_entity_poly.pdbx_seq_one_letter_code
_entity_poly.pdbx_strand_id
1 'polypeptide(L)'
;MIGEIKVCKYFSILLDCTPDISHTEQLSVVRMVSVDIKPQVKEHCMGFLEAEASTGEQLSALILKRLEDLNIPFDDCRGQSDDNGANMRGKRKGVQARLLAINPRALFVPCAAHTLNLVVADAARSSQDAIGYFGYLQKMFTLFSASTQRWSILKSHVNRTLKSWSDTRWESRVNSVKAVRYQALQVREALLEVKDKAADPVIRIEAQSLAEEIGSFRFSICSVVWYDILNSIEEEM
;
A
#
# COMPACT_ATOMS: atom_id res chain seq x y z
N MET A 1 -18.02 -23.30 -0.86
CA MET A 1 -16.88 -22.97 0.03
C MET A 1 -16.50 -24.08 1.01
N ILE A 2 -17.06 -24.18 2.24
CA ILE A 2 -16.51 -25.10 3.28
C ILE A 2 -16.51 -26.57 2.83
N GLY A 3 -17.59 -27.03 2.19
CA GLY A 3 -17.64 -28.38 1.63
C GLY A 3 -16.54 -28.63 0.59
N GLU A 4 -16.21 -27.65 -0.23
CA GLU A 4 -15.11 -27.75 -1.22
C GLU A 4 -13.75 -27.85 -0.53
N ILE A 5 -13.49 -27.08 0.53
CA ILE A 5 -12.24 -27.19 1.32
C ILE A 5 -12.05 -28.62 1.80
N LYS A 6 -13.10 -29.20 2.38
CA LYS A 6 -13.07 -30.55 2.93
C LYS A 6 -12.83 -31.61 1.85
N VAL A 7 -13.35 -31.41 0.65
CA VAL A 7 -13.12 -32.30 -0.51
C VAL A 7 -11.69 -32.17 -1.02
N CYS A 8 -11.19 -30.94 -1.17
CA CYS A 8 -9.82 -30.68 -1.64
C CYS A 8 -8.75 -31.11 -0.63
N LYS A 9 -9.14 -31.23 0.65
CA LYS A 9 -8.32 -31.50 1.81
C LYS A 9 -7.31 -30.38 2.09
N TYR A 10 -6.40 -30.11 1.17
CA TYR A 10 -5.32 -29.14 1.35
C TYR A 10 -5.72 -27.73 0.94
N PHE A 11 -5.25 -26.75 1.70
CA PHE A 11 -5.53 -25.33 1.48
C PHE A 11 -4.35 -24.45 1.92
N SER A 12 -4.43 -23.16 1.60
CA SER A 12 -3.54 -22.13 2.13
C SER A 12 -4.33 -20.96 2.67
N ILE A 13 -3.77 -20.26 3.64
CA ILE A 13 -4.37 -19.06 4.21
C ILE A 13 -3.65 -17.83 3.66
N LEU A 14 -4.42 -16.88 3.14
CA LEU A 14 -3.95 -15.52 2.90
C LEU A 14 -4.48 -14.68 4.06
N LEU A 15 -3.66 -13.78 4.57
CA LEU A 15 -3.98 -12.98 5.74
C LEU A 15 -3.71 -11.53 5.36
N ASP A 16 -4.77 -10.75 5.19
CA ASP A 16 -4.65 -9.30 5.03
C ASP A 16 -5.22 -8.62 6.28
N CYS A 17 -4.38 -7.82 6.94
CA CYS A 17 -4.74 -7.07 8.13
C CYS A 17 -4.88 -5.60 7.74
N THR A 18 -6.07 -5.05 7.89
CA THR A 18 -6.28 -3.61 7.75
C THR A 18 -7.10 -3.09 8.93
N PRO A 19 -6.70 -1.95 9.53
CA PRO A 19 -7.54 -1.29 10.51
C PRO A 19 -8.76 -0.70 9.81
N ASP A 20 -9.94 -1.01 10.31
CA ASP A 20 -11.18 -0.39 9.85
C ASP A 20 -11.35 1.04 10.40
N ILE A 21 -12.47 1.69 10.06
CA ILE A 21 -12.79 3.07 10.49
C ILE A 21 -12.92 3.20 12.01
N SER A 22 -13.11 2.10 12.73
CA SER A 22 -13.16 2.00 14.20
C SER A 22 -11.82 1.61 14.82
N HIS A 23 -10.74 1.52 14.03
CA HIS A 23 -9.42 1.02 14.44
C HIS A 23 -9.42 -0.46 14.88
N THR A 24 -10.39 -1.25 14.43
CA THR A 24 -10.42 -2.70 14.63
C THR A 24 -9.73 -3.36 13.43
N GLU A 25 -8.73 -4.20 13.69
CA GLU A 25 -8.05 -4.95 12.63
C GLU A 25 -9.01 -5.99 12.08
N GLN A 26 -9.23 -5.95 10.77
CA GLN A 26 -10.01 -6.94 10.04
C GLN A 26 -9.07 -7.88 9.31
N LEU A 27 -9.21 -9.17 9.57
CA LEU A 27 -8.44 -10.22 8.91
C LEU A 27 -9.30 -10.99 7.91
N SER A 28 -8.92 -10.97 6.62
CA SER A 28 -9.57 -11.76 5.56
C SER A 28 -8.75 -13.01 5.19
N VAL A 29 -9.41 -14.15 4.95
CA VAL A 29 -8.80 -15.48 4.68
C VAL A 29 -9.61 -16.17 3.56
N VAL A 30 -9.11 -16.67 2.41
CA VAL A 30 -8.55 -18.03 2.14
C VAL A 30 -8.21 -18.19 0.64
N ARG A 31 -7.19 -19.02 0.33
CA ARG A 31 -6.94 -19.56 -1.01
C ARG A 31 -6.93 -21.10 -1.03
N MET A 32 -7.64 -21.71 -1.98
CA MET A 32 -7.69 -23.16 -2.20
C MET A 32 -7.15 -23.53 -3.57
N VAL A 33 -6.66 -24.76 -3.69
CA VAL A 33 -6.46 -25.42 -4.98
C VAL A 33 -7.47 -26.56 -5.07
N SER A 34 -8.46 -26.40 -5.95
CA SER A 34 -9.44 -27.43 -6.31
C SER A 34 -8.74 -28.57 -7.03
N VAL A 35 -8.82 -29.78 -6.48
CA VAL A 35 -8.33 -31.00 -7.13
C VAL A 35 -9.47 -31.67 -7.90
N ASP A 36 -9.97 -30.97 -8.93
CA ASP A 36 -10.80 -31.61 -9.95
C ASP A 36 -9.91 -32.38 -10.96
N ILE A 37 -10.50 -33.03 -11.97
CA ILE A 37 -9.77 -33.70 -13.08
C ILE A 37 -8.73 -32.75 -13.73
N LYS A 38 -8.97 -31.44 -13.63
CA LYS A 38 -7.97 -30.39 -13.87
C LYS A 38 -7.81 -29.54 -12.60
N PRO A 39 -6.59 -29.36 -12.09
CA PRO A 39 -6.34 -28.48 -10.96
C PRO A 39 -6.80 -27.05 -11.27
N GLN A 40 -7.55 -26.44 -10.37
CA GLN A 40 -7.97 -25.04 -10.48
C GLN A 40 -7.70 -24.30 -9.18
N VAL A 41 -7.12 -23.11 -9.26
CA VAL A 41 -7.01 -22.23 -8.08
C VAL A 41 -8.37 -21.58 -7.85
N LYS A 42 -8.87 -21.66 -6.61
CA LYS A 42 -10.11 -20.99 -6.18
C LYS A 42 -9.83 -20.19 -4.93
N GLU A 43 -10.24 -18.93 -4.91
CA GLU A 43 -10.12 -18.06 -3.74
C GLU A 43 -11.51 -17.85 -3.14
N HIS A 44 -11.61 -17.97 -1.82
CA HIS A 44 -12.87 -17.77 -1.10
C HIS A 44 -12.61 -16.89 0.12
N CYS A 45 -13.47 -15.90 0.36
CA CYS A 45 -13.40 -15.10 1.58
C CYS A 45 -14.19 -15.79 2.70
N MET A 46 -13.52 -16.11 3.81
CA MET A 46 -14.09 -16.67 5.04
C MET A 46 -14.78 -15.60 5.93
N GLY A 47 -14.68 -14.34 5.54
CA GLY A 47 -15.16 -13.17 6.28
C GLY A 47 -14.03 -12.40 6.95
N PHE A 48 -14.42 -11.41 7.74
CA PHE A 48 -13.53 -10.58 8.54
C PHE A 48 -13.48 -11.09 9.97
N LEU A 49 -12.29 -11.14 10.55
CA LEU A 49 -12.10 -11.43 11.97
C LEU A 49 -11.69 -10.15 12.67
N GLU A 50 -12.43 -9.77 13.70
CA GLU A 50 -12.13 -8.62 14.54
C GLU A 50 -11.06 -9.02 15.56
N ALA A 51 -9.92 -8.33 15.53
CA ALA A 51 -8.87 -8.48 16.54
C ALA A 51 -8.80 -7.25 17.44
N GLU A 52 -9.04 -7.44 18.75
CA GLU A 52 -8.90 -6.38 19.76
C GLU A 52 -7.44 -5.92 19.93
N ALA A 53 -6.48 -6.79 19.60
CA ALA A 53 -5.08 -6.43 19.53
C ALA A 53 -4.32 -7.22 18.46
N SER A 54 -3.35 -6.54 17.85
CA SER A 54 -2.65 -6.98 16.64
C SER A 54 -1.39 -7.81 16.92
N THR A 55 -1.28 -8.42 18.10
CA THR A 55 -0.12 -9.26 18.43
C THR A 55 -0.15 -10.56 17.65
N GLY A 56 1.02 -11.09 17.28
CA GLY A 56 1.08 -12.37 16.56
C GLY A 56 0.42 -13.53 17.33
N GLU A 57 0.33 -13.44 18.65
CA GLU A 57 -0.36 -14.43 19.50
C GLU A 57 -1.88 -14.42 19.29
N GLN A 58 -2.49 -13.26 19.45
CA GLN A 58 -3.94 -13.09 19.33
C GLN A 58 -4.40 -13.38 17.91
N LEU A 59 -3.67 -12.89 16.91
CA LEU A 59 -3.98 -13.15 15.51
C LEU A 59 -3.89 -14.65 15.18
N SER A 60 -2.85 -15.35 15.66
CA SER A 60 -2.75 -16.81 15.46
C SER A 60 -3.91 -17.56 16.11
N ALA A 61 -4.25 -17.21 17.36
CA ALA A 61 -5.34 -17.84 18.08
C ALA A 61 -6.70 -17.60 17.39
N LEU A 62 -6.91 -16.40 16.88
CA LEU A 62 -8.13 -16.01 16.16
C LEU A 62 -8.30 -16.80 14.85
N ILE A 63 -7.20 -16.97 14.09
CA ILE A 63 -7.18 -17.79 12.87
C ILE A 63 -7.53 -19.25 13.19
N LEU A 64 -6.86 -19.84 14.19
CA LEU A 64 -7.06 -21.23 14.57
C LEU A 64 -8.49 -21.47 15.06
N LYS A 65 -9.01 -20.58 15.91
CA LYS A 65 -10.40 -20.62 16.37
C LYS A 65 -11.37 -20.54 15.20
N ARG A 66 -11.13 -19.66 14.22
CA ARG A 66 -11.98 -19.55 13.04
C ARG A 66 -11.99 -20.85 12.21
N LEU A 67 -10.84 -21.48 12.03
CA LEU A 67 -10.74 -22.76 11.34
C LEU A 67 -11.48 -23.86 12.10
N GLU A 68 -11.37 -23.89 13.44
CA GLU A 68 -12.08 -24.81 14.31
C GLU A 68 -13.61 -24.63 14.23
N ASP A 69 -14.11 -23.39 14.31
CA ASP A 69 -15.54 -23.06 14.18
C ASP A 69 -16.12 -23.54 12.83
N LEU A 70 -15.31 -23.49 11.76
CA LEU A 70 -15.67 -23.97 10.43
C LEU A 70 -15.44 -25.48 10.22
N ASN A 71 -14.93 -26.16 11.24
CA ASN A 71 -14.51 -27.56 11.20
C ASN A 71 -13.51 -27.85 10.06
N ILE A 72 -12.50 -26.99 9.91
CA ILE A 72 -11.43 -27.10 8.91
C ILE A 72 -10.13 -27.43 9.65
N PRO A 73 -9.54 -28.63 9.45
CA PRO A 73 -8.32 -29.02 10.15
C PRO A 73 -7.12 -28.17 9.72
N PHE A 74 -6.50 -27.45 10.66
CA PHE A 74 -5.29 -26.68 10.37
C PHE A 74 -4.10 -27.57 9.94
N ASP A 75 -4.09 -28.85 10.30
CA ASP A 75 -3.06 -29.81 9.88
C ASP A 75 -3.01 -30.04 8.35
N ASP A 76 -4.14 -29.77 7.67
CA ASP A 76 -4.21 -29.82 6.21
C ASP A 76 -3.76 -28.53 5.52
N CYS A 77 -3.45 -27.48 6.28
CA CYS A 77 -2.86 -26.25 5.75
C CYS A 77 -1.45 -26.54 5.17
N ARG A 78 -1.18 -25.98 3.99
CA ARG A 78 0.09 -26.12 3.26
C ARG A 78 0.81 -24.81 3.00
N GLY A 79 0.16 -23.69 3.29
CA GLY A 79 0.73 -22.38 3.04
C GLY A 79 0.03 -21.31 3.86
N GLN A 80 0.80 -20.30 4.23
CA GLN A 80 0.33 -19.08 4.85
C GLN A 80 1.03 -17.88 4.20
N SER A 81 0.32 -16.79 3.96
CA SER A 81 0.88 -15.55 3.42
C SER A 81 0.25 -14.35 4.10
N ASP A 82 1.05 -13.32 4.34
CA ASP A 82 0.61 -12.08 4.98
C ASP A 82 1.32 -10.85 4.39
N ASP A 83 0.87 -9.65 4.83
CA ASP A 83 1.36 -8.33 4.42
C ASP A 83 2.79 -7.99 4.88
N ASN A 84 3.54 -8.94 5.44
CA ASN A 84 4.88 -8.76 5.99
C ASN A 84 4.99 -7.82 7.20
N GLY A 85 3.88 -7.50 7.87
CA GLY A 85 3.86 -6.74 9.12
C GLY A 85 4.70 -7.42 10.22
N ALA A 86 5.27 -6.65 11.14
CA ALA A 86 6.19 -7.19 12.16
C ALA A 86 5.55 -8.28 13.04
N ASN A 87 4.26 -8.14 13.36
CA ASN A 87 3.48 -9.12 14.12
C ASN A 87 3.06 -10.33 13.27
N MET A 88 3.16 -10.25 11.95
CA MET A 88 2.83 -11.32 11.01
C MET A 88 4.09 -12.11 10.65
N ARG A 89 5.08 -11.46 10.00
CA ARG A 89 6.34 -12.06 9.56
C ARG A 89 7.36 -12.35 10.67
N GLY A 90 7.09 -11.97 11.91
CA GLY A 90 8.08 -12.05 13.00
C GLY A 90 8.61 -13.47 13.22
N LYS A 91 9.93 -13.67 13.06
CA LYS A 91 10.60 -15.01 13.11
C LYS A 91 10.44 -15.77 14.44
N ARG A 92 10.05 -15.10 15.53
CA ARG A 92 9.94 -15.69 16.87
C ARG A 92 8.55 -15.57 17.47
N LYS A 93 7.92 -14.40 17.34
CA LYS A 93 6.64 -14.07 17.98
C LYS A 93 5.52 -13.77 16.99
N GLY A 94 5.82 -13.73 15.70
CA GLY A 94 4.85 -13.40 14.66
C GLY A 94 3.93 -14.58 14.34
N VAL A 95 2.83 -14.29 13.64
CA VAL A 95 1.86 -15.29 13.18
C VAL A 95 2.56 -16.42 12.43
N GLN A 96 3.47 -16.10 11.51
CA GLN A 96 4.15 -17.12 10.71
C GLN A 96 4.88 -18.17 11.56
N ALA A 97 5.59 -17.74 12.59
CA ALA A 97 6.41 -18.60 13.44
C ALA A 97 5.51 -19.46 14.34
N ARG A 98 4.41 -18.90 14.84
CA ARG A 98 3.46 -19.60 15.71
C ARG A 98 2.68 -20.67 14.93
N LEU A 99 2.18 -20.32 13.75
CA LEU A 99 1.48 -21.26 12.88
C LEU A 99 2.40 -22.38 12.36
N LEU A 100 3.66 -22.05 11.99
CA LEU A 100 4.67 -23.05 11.62
C LEU A 100 5.03 -24.00 12.77
N ALA A 101 5.04 -23.51 14.02
CA ALA A 101 5.30 -24.36 15.18
C ALA A 101 4.20 -25.40 15.41
N ILE A 102 2.96 -25.09 15.03
CA ILE A 102 1.81 -26.00 15.15
C ILE A 102 1.75 -26.95 13.95
N ASN A 103 1.92 -26.43 12.73
CA ASN A 103 1.96 -27.21 11.51
C ASN A 103 3.19 -26.83 10.68
N PRO A 104 4.29 -27.62 10.76
CA PRO A 104 5.52 -27.36 10.01
C PRO A 104 5.36 -27.38 8.48
N ARG A 105 4.21 -27.86 7.97
CA ARG A 105 3.88 -27.91 6.54
C ARG A 105 3.16 -26.66 6.06
N ALA A 106 2.70 -25.77 6.95
CA ALA A 106 2.06 -24.51 6.59
C ALA A 106 3.13 -23.45 6.26
N LEU A 107 3.81 -23.60 5.12
CA LEU A 107 4.95 -22.76 4.75
C LEU A 107 4.57 -21.29 4.59
N PHE A 108 5.40 -20.40 5.13
CA PHE A 108 5.20 -18.96 5.00
C PHE A 108 5.74 -18.44 3.67
N VAL A 109 4.90 -17.72 2.93
CA VAL A 109 5.25 -16.98 1.72
C VAL A 109 4.96 -15.49 1.98
N PRO A 110 5.96 -14.60 1.91
CA PRO A 110 5.71 -13.17 2.08
C PRO A 110 4.86 -12.61 0.93
N CYS A 111 4.02 -11.61 1.21
CA CYS A 111 3.26 -10.94 0.15
C CYS A 111 4.20 -10.32 -0.89
N ALA A 112 4.05 -10.73 -2.15
CA ALA A 112 4.86 -10.24 -3.26
C ALA A 112 4.64 -8.74 -3.49
N ALA A 113 3.38 -8.26 -3.45
CA ALA A 113 3.04 -6.85 -3.61
C ALA A 113 3.69 -5.98 -2.54
N HIS A 114 3.63 -6.40 -1.27
CA HIS A 114 4.29 -5.67 -0.19
C HIS A 114 5.82 -5.71 -0.33
N THR A 115 6.39 -6.86 -0.68
CA THR A 115 7.83 -7.01 -0.90
C THR A 115 8.31 -6.07 -2.01
N LEU A 116 7.59 -6.00 -3.13
CA LEU A 116 7.88 -5.08 -4.23
C LEU A 116 7.77 -3.61 -3.78
N ASN A 117 6.73 -3.27 -3.01
CA ASN A 117 6.59 -1.91 -2.47
C ASN A 117 7.77 -1.50 -1.57
N LEU A 118 8.32 -2.44 -0.78
CA LEU A 118 9.52 -2.21 0.03
C LEU A 118 10.76 -1.99 -0.86
N VAL A 119 10.95 -2.80 -1.91
CA VAL A 119 12.06 -2.63 -2.85
C VAL A 119 12.00 -1.27 -3.54
N VAL A 120 10.82 -0.84 -4.00
CA VAL A 120 10.62 0.48 -4.61
C VAL A 120 10.92 1.59 -3.60
N ALA A 121 10.45 1.45 -2.36
CA ALA A 121 10.71 2.42 -1.31
C ALA A 121 12.21 2.54 -0.99
N ASP A 122 12.93 1.42 -0.94
CA ASP A 122 14.37 1.38 -0.70
C ASP A 122 15.16 1.95 -1.90
N ALA A 123 14.72 1.68 -3.13
CA ALA A 123 15.27 2.29 -4.33
C ALA A 123 15.06 3.82 -4.35
N ALA A 124 13.91 4.32 -3.88
CA ALA A 124 13.68 5.75 -3.74
C ALA A 124 14.58 6.36 -2.66
N ARG A 125 14.75 5.67 -1.53
CA ARG A 125 15.61 6.12 -0.43
C ARG A 125 17.11 6.03 -0.73
N SER A 126 17.54 5.28 -1.74
CA SER A 126 18.96 5.18 -2.10
C SER A 126 19.44 6.36 -2.96
N SER A 127 18.52 7.21 -3.45
CA SER A 127 18.84 8.38 -4.28
C SER A 127 18.42 9.68 -3.59
N GLN A 128 19.35 10.61 -3.43
CA GLN A 128 19.04 11.95 -2.89
C GLN A 128 18.13 12.76 -3.81
N ASP A 129 18.20 12.51 -5.11
CA ASP A 129 17.30 13.13 -6.10
C ASP A 129 15.87 12.64 -5.90
N ALA A 130 15.70 11.33 -5.71
CA ALA A 130 14.40 10.74 -5.46
C ALA A 130 13.81 11.16 -4.10
N ILE A 131 14.61 11.15 -3.03
CA ILE A 131 14.20 11.65 -1.71
C ILE A 131 13.71 13.09 -1.82
N GLY A 132 14.49 13.96 -2.47
CA GLY A 132 14.10 15.36 -2.70
C GLY A 132 12.80 15.44 -3.49
N TYR A 133 12.73 14.73 -4.62
CA TYR A 133 11.58 14.71 -5.52
C TYR A 133 10.26 14.34 -4.80
N PHE A 134 10.22 13.21 -4.09
CA PHE A 134 9.04 12.80 -3.34
C PHE A 134 8.72 13.76 -2.18
N GLY A 135 9.75 14.34 -1.55
CA GLY A 135 9.57 15.42 -0.58
C GLY A 135 8.88 16.66 -1.18
N TYR A 136 9.25 17.07 -2.39
CA TYR A 136 8.60 18.17 -3.09
C TYR A 136 7.16 17.85 -3.48
N LEU A 137 6.87 16.63 -3.97
CA LEU A 137 5.49 16.19 -4.24
C LEU A 137 4.60 16.32 -2.99
N GLN A 138 5.09 15.86 -1.84
CA GLN A 138 4.36 15.96 -0.57
C GLN A 138 4.19 17.40 -0.10
N LYS A 139 5.22 18.24 -0.24
CA LYS A 139 5.13 19.67 0.09
C LYS A 139 4.10 20.39 -0.76
N MET A 140 4.06 20.14 -2.08
CA MET A 140 3.05 20.71 -2.96
C MET A 140 1.64 20.30 -2.54
N PHE A 141 1.42 18.99 -2.29
CA PHE A 141 0.12 18.52 -1.82
C PHE A 141 -0.30 19.23 -0.53
N THR A 142 0.59 19.23 0.47
CA THR A 142 0.35 19.87 1.79
C THR A 142 0.04 21.37 1.65
N LEU A 143 0.79 22.08 0.82
CA LEU A 143 0.58 23.51 0.56
C LEU A 143 -0.84 23.74 0.01
N PHE A 144 -1.24 23.00 -1.04
CA PHE A 144 -2.55 23.22 -1.64
C PHE A 144 -3.70 22.72 -0.75
N SER A 145 -3.56 21.57 -0.09
CA SER A 145 -4.63 20.96 0.70
C SER A 145 -4.89 21.69 2.02
N ALA A 146 -3.92 22.44 2.54
CA ALA A 146 -4.04 23.17 3.80
C ALA A 146 -4.91 24.46 3.70
N SER A 147 -5.50 24.78 2.54
CA SER A 147 -6.46 25.89 2.41
C SER A 147 -7.43 25.65 1.28
N THR A 148 -8.73 25.89 1.53
CA THR A 148 -9.77 25.82 0.51
C THR A 148 -9.54 26.79 -0.65
N GLN A 149 -8.98 27.97 -0.37
CA GLN A 149 -8.62 28.95 -1.39
C GLN A 149 -7.48 28.44 -2.28
N ARG A 150 -6.38 27.94 -1.68
CA ARG A 150 -5.26 27.36 -2.45
C ARG A 150 -5.72 26.15 -3.26
N TRP A 151 -6.54 25.30 -2.68
CA TRP A 151 -7.12 24.15 -3.39
C TRP A 151 -8.01 24.58 -4.57
N SER A 152 -8.75 25.68 -4.43
CA SER A 152 -9.53 26.26 -5.52
C SER A 152 -8.64 26.75 -6.66
N ILE A 153 -7.52 27.42 -6.33
CA ILE A 153 -6.51 27.84 -7.32
C ILE A 153 -5.95 26.62 -8.04
N LEU A 154 -5.54 25.56 -7.32
CA LEU A 154 -5.05 24.34 -7.97
C LEU A 154 -6.06 23.81 -9.00
N LYS A 155 -7.33 23.66 -8.58
CA LYS A 155 -8.40 23.12 -9.44
C LYS A 155 -8.75 24.00 -10.65
N SER A 156 -8.42 25.29 -10.65
CA SER A 156 -8.62 26.13 -11.84
C SER A 156 -7.53 25.95 -12.89
N HIS A 157 -6.37 25.42 -12.50
CA HIS A 157 -5.23 25.19 -13.41
C HIS A 157 -5.13 23.73 -13.88
N VAL A 158 -5.50 22.77 -13.03
CA VAL A 158 -5.24 21.34 -13.28
C VAL A 158 -6.50 20.53 -13.52
N ASN A 159 -6.41 19.55 -14.42
CA ASN A 159 -7.48 18.57 -14.65
C ASN A 159 -7.40 17.39 -13.68
N ARG A 160 -6.20 17.08 -13.17
CA ARG A 160 -5.96 16.01 -12.20
C ARG A 160 -5.45 16.62 -10.90
N THR A 161 -6.12 16.43 -9.77
CA THR A 161 -5.62 17.02 -8.52
C THR A 161 -4.39 16.30 -8.00
N LEU A 162 -3.51 17.04 -7.32
CA LEU A 162 -2.39 16.46 -6.59
C LEU A 162 -2.90 15.48 -5.53
N LYS A 163 -2.14 14.41 -5.31
CA LYS A 163 -2.44 13.38 -4.31
C LYS A 163 -1.33 13.37 -3.27
N SER A 164 -1.71 13.14 -2.01
CA SER A 164 -0.72 12.80 -1.00
C SER A 164 0.05 11.58 -1.46
N TRP A 165 1.34 11.60 -1.20
CA TRP A 165 2.15 10.39 -1.24
C TRP A 165 1.90 9.61 0.06
N SER A 166 1.87 8.29 -0.04
CA SER A 166 1.88 7.36 1.08
C SER A 166 3.00 6.34 0.91
N ASP A 167 3.66 6.02 2.01
CA ASP A 167 4.65 4.94 2.05
C ASP A 167 4.02 3.55 1.95
N THR A 168 2.75 3.42 2.34
CA THR A 168 2.09 2.12 2.50
C THR A 168 1.23 1.72 1.31
N ARG A 169 0.89 2.64 0.40
CA ARG A 169 -0.03 2.36 -0.73
C ARG A 169 0.58 2.77 -2.08
N TRP A 170 0.86 1.78 -2.92
CA TRP A 170 1.51 1.95 -4.23
C TRP A 170 0.67 2.83 -5.19
N GLU A 171 -0.67 2.68 -5.19
CA GLU A 171 -1.58 3.47 -6.03
C GLU A 171 -1.46 4.97 -5.73
N SER A 172 -1.22 5.33 -4.46
CA SER A 172 -1.01 6.71 -4.04
C SER A 172 0.31 7.28 -4.58
N ARG A 173 1.34 6.45 -4.76
CA ARG A 173 2.64 6.85 -5.35
C ARG A 173 2.52 7.13 -6.84
N VAL A 174 1.91 6.22 -7.61
CA VAL A 174 1.76 6.43 -9.06
C VAL A 174 0.90 7.67 -9.31
N ASN A 175 -0.22 7.80 -8.59
CA ASN A 175 -1.14 8.91 -8.78
C ASN A 175 -0.54 10.28 -8.39
N SER A 176 0.34 10.35 -7.38
CA SER A 176 1.01 11.60 -7.01
C SER A 176 2.00 12.05 -8.08
N VAL A 177 2.78 11.13 -8.64
CA VAL A 177 3.72 11.40 -9.74
C VAL A 177 2.97 11.73 -11.04
N LYS A 178 1.95 10.94 -11.38
CA LYS A 178 1.09 11.11 -12.58
C LYS A 178 0.41 12.47 -12.62
N ALA A 179 -0.02 12.98 -11.46
CA ALA A 179 -0.62 14.30 -11.33
C ALA A 179 0.37 15.43 -11.67
N VAL A 180 1.68 15.22 -11.56
CA VAL A 180 2.65 16.26 -11.94
C VAL A 180 3.22 16.00 -13.35
N ARG A 181 3.49 14.74 -13.69
CA ARG A 181 4.11 14.33 -14.96
C ARG A 181 3.46 14.92 -16.22
N TYR A 182 2.13 15.03 -16.24
CA TYR A 182 1.37 15.44 -17.41
C TYR A 182 0.87 16.89 -17.38
N GLN A 183 1.13 17.60 -16.28
CA GLN A 183 0.62 18.96 -16.10
C GLN A 183 1.54 19.81 -15.20
N ALA A 184 2.85 19.56 -15.28
CA ALA A 184 3.86 20.25 -14.49
C ALA A 184 3.80 21.77 -14.71
N LEU A 185 3.54 22.22 -15.95
CA LEU A 185 3.37 23.63 -16.28
C LEU A 185 2.19 24.24 -15.52
N GLN A 186 1.03 23.59 -15.54
CA GLN A 186 -0.18 24.06 -14.88
C GLN A 186 -0.04 24.07 -13.35
N VAL A 187 0.63 23.05 -12.78
CA VAL A 187 0.94 23.04 -11.34
C VAL A 187 1.87 24.19 -10.98
N ARG A 188 2.86 24.48 -11.82
CA ARG A 188 3.77 25.62 -11.65
C ARG A 188 3.03 26.96 -11.73
N GLU A 189 2.12 27.13 -12.69
CA GLU A 189 1.28 28.32 -12.80
C GLU A 189 0.38 28.51 -11.58
N ALA A 190 -0.22 27.44 -11.07
CA ALA A 190 -0.99 27.48 -9.83
C ALA A 190 -0.15 27.92 -8.62
N LEU A 191 1.09 27.46 -8.51
CA LEU A 191 2.01 27.88 -7.44
C LEU A 191 2.39 29.36 -7.56
N LEU A 192 2.65 29.84 -8.77
CA LEU A 192 2.92 31.26 -9.01
C LEU A 192 1.70 32.13 -8.65
N GLU A 193 0.49 31.67 -8.96
CA GLU A 193 -0.73 32.37 -8.53
C GLU A 193 -0.88 32.38 -7.00
N VAL A 194 -0.58 31.26 -6.32
CA VAL A 194 -0.56 31.21 -4.86
C VAL A 194 0.44 32.22 -4.28
N LYS A 195 1.65 32.33 -4.86
CA LYS A 195 2.66 33.31 -4.45
C LYS A 195 2.15 34.76 -4.57
N ASP A 196 1.40 35.06 -5.62
CA ASP A 196 0.93 36.42 -5.87
C ASP A 196 -0.29 36.78 -5.01
N LYS A 197 -1.13 35.80 -4.66
CA LYS A 197 -2.37 36.01 -3.90
C LYS A 197 -2.24 35.77 -2.39
N ALA A 198 -1.24 35.02 -1.93
CA ALA A 198 -1.08 34.73 -0.50
C ALA A 198 -0.67 35.97 0.28
N ALA A 199 -1.32 36.21 1.42
CA ALA A 199 -0.96 37.30 2.33
C ALA A 199 0.28 36.96 3.19
N ASP A 200 0.43 35.69 3.57
CA ASP A 200 1.53 35.21 4.41
C ASP A 200 2.84 35.13 3.61
N PRO A 201 3.89 35.89 3.99
CA PRO A 201 5.19 35.86 3.32
C PRO A 201 5.83 34.47 3.26
N VAL A 202 5.62 33.62 4.27
CA VAL A 202 6.18 32.26 4.30
C VAL A 202 5.57 31.41 3.19
N ILE A 203 4.24 31.48 3.03
CA ILE A 203 3.51 30.78 1.96
C ILE A 203 3.95 31.27 0.58
N ARG A 204 4.21 32.59 0.42
CA ARG A 204 4.68 33.14 -0.84
C ARG A 204 6.07 32.60 -1.22
N ILE A 205 6.99 32.60 -0.26
CA ILE A 205 8.35 32.07 -0.46
C ILE A 205 8.31 30.57 -0.77
N GLU A 206 7.51 29.81 -0.01
CA GLU A 206 7.36 28.37 -0.23
C GLU A 206 6.78 28.07 -1.62
N ALA A 207 5.73 28.78 -2.03
CA ALA A 207 5.11 28.61 -3.35
C ALA A 207 6.09 28.98 -4.50
N GLN A 208 6.86 30.06 -4.35
CA GLN A 208 7.90 30.42 -5.33
C GLN A 208 8.98 29.34 -5.44
N SER A 209 9.51 28.86 -4.31
CA SER A 209 10.54 27.82 -4.29
C SER A 209 10.06 26.51 -4.94
N LEU A 210 8.81 26.11 -4.68
CA LEU A 210 8.22 24.94 -5.33
C LEU A 210 8.03 25.16 -6.84
N ALA A 211 7.63 26.36 -7.26
CA ALA A 211 7.46 26.69 -8.69
C ALA A 211 8.80 26.69 -9.45
N GLU A 212 9.89 27.10 -8.79
CA GLU A 212 11.26 27.00 -9.33
C GLU A 212 11.72 25.55 -9.44
N GLU A 213 11.48 24.75 -8.40
CA GLU A 213 11.87 23.34 -8.39
C GLU A 213 11.15 22.54 -9.48
N ILE A 214 9.84 22.73 -9.70
CA ILE A 214 9.13 22.08 -10.81
C ILE A 214 9.74 22.44 -12.17
N GLY A 215 10.22 23.67 -12.31
CA GLY A 215 10.91 24.13 -13.52
C GLY A 215 12.33 23.59 -13.67
N SER A 216 12.86 22.90 -12.65
CA SER A 216 14.22 22.37 -12.67
C SER A 216 14.33 21.15 -13.58
N PHE A 217 15.48 21.03 -14.26
CA PHE A 217 15.78 19.86 -15.08
C PHE A 217 15.82 18.58 -14.24
N ARG A 218 16.36 18.68 -13.02
CA ARG A 218 16.43 17.58 -12.05
C ARG A 218 15.05 17.03 -11.69
N PHE A 219 14.11 17.92 -11.37
CA PHE A 219 12.73 17.55 -11.06
C PHE A 219 12.03 16.90 -12.26
N SER A 220 12.28 17.43 -13.47
CA SER A 220 11.72 16.89 -14.72
C SER A 220 12.22 15.46 -14.98
N ILE A 221 13.53 15.20 -14.83
CA ILE A 221 14.08 13.84 -14.95
C ILE A 221 13.45 12.91 -13.92
N CYS A 222 13.42 13.33 -12.64
CA CYS A 222 12.84 12.49 -11.59
C CYS A 222 11.36 12.18 -11.87
N SER A 223 10.61 13.15 -12.39
CA SER A 223 9.21 12.97 -12.76
C SER A 223 9.02 11.93 -13.86
N VAL A 224 9.90 11.90 -14.87
CA VAL A 224 9.82 10.91 -15.95
C VAL A 224 10.24 9.54 -15.43
N VAL A 225 11.43 9.43 -14.83
CA VAL A 225 12.00 8.16 -14.37
C VAL A 225 11.10 7.48 -13.35
N TRP A 226 10.62 8.21 -12.32
CA TRP A 226 9.75 7.62 -11.32
C TRP A 226 8.36 7.33 -11.85
N TYR A 227 7.84 8.10 -12.81
CA TYR A 227 6.59 7.76 -13.46
C TYR A 227 6.71 6.43 -14.20
N ASP A 228 7.76 6.26 -15.02
CA ASP A 228 7.94 5.05 -15.83
C ASP A 228 8.14 3.81 -14.96
N ILE A 229 8.95 3.91 -13.89
CA ILE A 229 9.15 2.82 -12.91
C ILE A 229 7.82 2.45 -12.23
N LEU A 230 7.11 3.44 -11.69
CA LEU A 230 5.89 3.17 -10.91
C LEU A 230 4.73 2.70 -11.81
N ASN A 231 4.61 3.24 -13.02
CA ASN A 231 3.59 2.84 -13.99
C ASN A 231 3.85 1.43 -14.53
N SER A 232 5.11 1.04 -14.75
CA SER A 232 5.45 -0.34 -15.15
C SER A 232 5.03 -1.35 -14.08
N ILE A 233 5.20 -1.00 -12.80
CA ILE A 233 4.76 -1.84 -11.68
C ILE A 233 3.24 -1.90 -11.59
N GLU A 234 2.54 -0.78 -11.81
CA GLU A 234 1.06 -0.72 -11.85
C GLU A 234 0.48 -1.61 -12.97
N GLU A 235 1.14 -1.70 -14.12
CA GLU A 235 0.67 -2.52 -15.25
C GLU A 235 0.88 -4.03 -15.05
N GLU A 236 1.82 -4.44 -14.19
CA GLU A 236 2.13 -5.85 -13.89
C GLU A 236 1.34 -6.43 -12.70
N MET A 237 0.69 -5.57 -11.89
CA MET A 237 -0.10 -5.95 -10.70
C MET A 237 -1.59 -6.10 -11.00
#